data_AF-A0A1E4J3V7-F1
#
_entry.id   AF-A0A1E4J3V7-F1
#
_cell.length_a   1.000
_cell.length_b   1.000
_cell.length_c   1.000
_cell.angle_alpha   90.00
_cell.angle_beta   90.00
_cell.angle_gamma   90.00
#
_symmetry.space_group_name_H-M   'P 1'
#
loop_
_entity.id
_entity.type
_entity.pdbx_description
1 polymer ?
#
loop_
_entity_poly.entity_id
_entity_poly.type
_entity_poly.pdbx_seq_one_letter_code
_entity_poly.pdbx_strand_id
1 'polypeptide(L)'
;MKKPSSTARLLATTAVAALLGAAAAPSFAGNYAEGDPRPVPLASSTTRAAVTADAQQWLKAAPTQGYTDAIAQAPAAVSTNTRAAVAADTRLWLQSGLAAKQNGEAGADAAQPGYRQAAADYSSRKAAAQAQAQPGTTLR
;
A
#
# COMPACT_ATOMS: atom_id res chain seq x y z
N MET A 1 -31.59 9.14 -42.92
CA MET A 1 -31.00 8.40 -41.78
C MET A 1 -31.93 7.26 -41.40
N LYS A 2 -31.56 5.99 -41.65
CA LYS A 2 -32.40 4.82 -41.33
C LYS A 2 -32.30 4.53 -39.83
N LYS A 3 -33.42 4.65 -39.10
CA LYS A 3 -33.48 4.28 -37.68
C LYS A 3 -33.35 2.75 -37.57
N PRO A 4 -32.44 2.20 -36.74
CA PRO A 4 -32.32 0.76 -36.58
C PRO A 4 -33.62 0.19 -35.99
N SER A 5 -34.09 -0.92 -36.57
CA SER A 5 -35.30 -1.64 -36.14
C SER A 5 -35.19 -2.07 -34.67
N SER A 6 -36.31 -2.08 -33.96
CA SER A 6 -36.40 -2.44 -32.53
C SER A 6 -35.72 -3.78 -32.22
N THR A 7 -35.82 -4.75 -33.14
CA THR A 7 -35.17 -6.06 -33.05
C THR A 7 -33.64 -5.99 -33.03
N ALA A 8 -33.03 -5.07 -33.78
CA ALA A 8 -31.58 -4.88 -33.81
C ALA A 8 -31.05 -4.27 -32.51
N ARG A 9 -31.85 -3.41 -31.85
CA ARG A 9 -31.52 -2.90 -30.50
C ARG A 9 -31.62 -4.00 -29.45
N LEU A 10 -32.66 -4.83 -29.50
CA LEU A 10 -32.85 -5.96 -28.59
C LEU A 10 -31.70 -6.98 -28.69
N LEU A 11 -31.29 -7.35 -29.91
CA LEU A 11 -30.17 -8.25 -30.17
C LEU A 11 -28.82 -7.67 -29.69
N ALA A 12 -28.61 -6.36 -29.87
CA ALA A 12 -27.41 -5.70 -29.37
C ALA A 12 -27.38 -5.66 -27.83
N THR A 13 -28.51 -5.39 -27.18
CA THR A 13 -28.58 -5.38 -25.71
C THR A 13 -28.40 -6.77 -25.09
N THR A 14 -28.91 -7.83 -25.72
CA THR A 14 -28.71 -9.20 -25.21
C THR A 14 -27.28 -9.67 -25.42
N ALA A 15 -26.64 -9.31 -26.53
CA ALA A 15 -25.22 -9.60 -26.75
C ALA A 15 -24.32 -8.90 -25.70
N VAL A 16 -24.61 -7.63 -25.40
CA VAL A 16 -23.89 -6.88 -24.36
C VAL A 16 -24.14 -7.49 -22.97
N ALA A 17 -25.38 -7.86 -22.64
CA ALA A 17 -25.70 -8.49 -21.35
C ALA A 17 -25.04 -9.87 -21.18
N ALA A 18 -24.98 -10.66 -22.25
CA ALA A 18 -24.31 -11.97 -22.25
C ALA A 18 -22.77 -11.83 -22.09
N LEU A 19 -22.16 -10.86 -22.77
CA LEU A 19 -20.74 -10.54 -22.62
C LEU A 19 -20.41 -10.03 -21.21
N LEU A 20 -21.27 -9.18 -20.64
CA LEU A 20 -21.10 -8.66 -19.29
C LEU A 20 -21.30 -9.76 -18.23
N GLY A 21 -22.26 -10.67 -18.43
CA GLY A 21 -22.48 -11.84 -17.58
C GLY A 21 -21.31 -12.82 -17.60
N ALA A 22 -20.72 -13.08 -18.78
CA ALA A 22 -19.54 -13.93 -18.91
C ALA A 22 -18.29 -13.31 -18.26
N ALA A 23 -18.12 -11.98 -18.37
CA ALA A 23 -17.03 -11.26 -17.72
C ALA A 23 -17.17 -11.17 -16.19
N ALA A 24 -18.39 -11.23 -15.67
CA ALA A 24 -18.68 -11.20 -14.22
C ALA A 24 -18.68 -12.59 -13.56
N ALA A 25 -18.62 -13.68 -14.33
CA ALA A 25 -18.60 -15.05 -13.79
C ALA A 25 -17.47 -15.31 -12.75
N PRO A 26 -16.23 -14.77 -12.91
CA PRO A 26 -15.19 -14.91 -11.89
C PRO A 26 -15.50 -14.18 -10.58
N SER A 27 -16.48 -13.27 -10.55
CA SER A 27 -16.86 -12.51 -9.36
C SER A 27 -17.82 -13.25 -8.43
N PHE A 28 -18.53 -14.27 -8.95
CA PHE A 28 -19.50 -15.08 -8.18
C PHE A 28 -18.93 -16.40 -7.67
N ALA A 29 -17.86 -16.91 -8.29
CA ALA A 29 -17.07 -17.99 -7.73
C ALA A 29 -16.26 -17.40 -6.56
N GLY A 30 -16.72 -17.60 -5.33
CA GLY A 30 -15.90 -17.30 -4.15
C GLY A 30 -14.52 -17.95 -4.30
N ASN A 31 -13.49 -17.37 -3.69
CA ASN A 31 -12.10 -17.85 -3.80
C ASN A 31 -11.83 -19.13 -2.97
N TYR A 32 -12.81 -20.03 -2.95
CA TYR A 32 -12.81 -21.29 -2.23
C TYR A 32 -13.01 -22.39 -3.26
N ALA A 33 -12.08 -23.34 -3.31
CA ALA A 33 -12.41 -24.62 -3.91
C ALA A 33 -13.54 -25.23 -3.07
N GLU A 34 -14.59 -25.75 -3.70
CA GLU A 34 -15.72 -26.37 -3.01
C GLU A 34 -15.20 -27.44 -2.01
N GLY A 35 -15.24 -27.12 -0.71
CA GLY A 35 -14.79 -28.01 0.38
C GLY A 35 -13.41 -27.71 1.02
N ASP A 36 -12.59 -26.77 0.52
CA ASP A 36 -11.38 -26.31 1.22
C ASP A 36 -11.58 -24.88 1.75
N PRO A 37 -11.58 -24.66 3.08
CA PRO A 37 -11.78 -23.34 3.67
C PRO A 37 -10.57 -22.40 3.48
N ARG A 38 -9.45 -22.89 2.94
CA ARG A 38 -8.26 -22.07 2.72
C ARG A 38 -8.40 -21.25 1.43
N PRO A 39 -8.19 -19.92 1.48
CA PRO A 39 -8.26 -19.08 0.29
C PRO A 39 -7.16 -19.47 -0.70
N VAL A 40 -7.54 -19.70 -1.95
CA VAL A 40 -6.56 -19.99 -3.02
C VAL A 40 -5.80 -18.70 -3.36
N PRO A 41 -4.47 -18.71 -3.51
CA PRO A 41 -3.75 -17.51 -3.92
C PRO A 41 -4.18 -17.04 -5.31
N LEU A 42 -4.93 -15.94 -5.37
CA LEU A 42 -5.24 -15.25 -6.62
C LEU A 42 -4.03 -14.39 -6.99
N ALA A 43 -3.33 -14.78 -8.05
CA ALA A 43 -2.37 -13.90 -8.68
C ALA A 43 -3.16 -12.78 -9.39
N SER A 44 -2.89 -11.53 -9.05
CA SER A 44 -3.44 -10.39 -9.77
C SER A 44 -3.12 -10.51 -11.26
N SER A 45 -4.13 -10.50 -12.11
CA SER A 45 -3.97 -10.51 -13.58
C SER A 45 -3.44 -9.18 -14.12
N THR A 46 -3.43 -8.14 -13.30
CA THR A 46 -2.94 -6.80 -13.64
C THR A 46 -1.65 -6.48 -12.89
N THR A 47 -0.73 -5.79 -13.57
CA THR A 47 0.50 -5.32 -12.95
C THR A 47 0.24 -4.03 -12.19
N ARG A 48 1.04 -3.74 -11.16
CA ARG A 48 0.97 -2.45 -10.45
C ARG A 48 1.10 -1.26 -11.41
N ALA A 49 1.98 -1.36 -12.40
CA ALA A 49 2.17 -0.30 -13.40
C ALA A 49 0.91 -0.05 -14.22
N ALA A 50 0.21 -1.12 -14.64
CA ALA A 50 -1.05 -1.00 -15.37
C ALA A 50 -2.16 -0.35 -14.52
N VAL A 51 -2.29 -0.72 -13.24
CA VAL A 51 -3.24 -0.08 -12.31
C VAL A 51 -2.93 1.40 -12.11
N THR A 52 -1.65 1.76 -11.96
CA THR A 52 -1.25 3.17 -11.82
C THR A 52 -1.57 3.97 -13.08
N ALA A 53 -1.32 3.40 -14.27
CA ALA A 53 -1.64 4.06 -15.53
C ALA A 53 -3.15 4.28 -15.70
N ASP A 54 -3.95 3.26 -15.36
CA ASP A 54 -5.42 3.34 -15.42
C ASP A 54 -5.98 4.37 -14.42
N ALA A 55 -5.46 4.39 -13.19
CA ALA A 55 -5.84 5.39 -12.19
C ALA A 55 -5.49 6.82 -12.62
N GLN A 56 -4.33 7.03 -13.25
CA GLN A 56 -3.96 8.32 -13.83
C GLN A 56 -4.88 8.73 -14.98
N GLN A 57 -5.31 7.77 -15.81
CA GLN A 57 -6.25 8.03 -16.90
C GLN A 57 -7.64 8.39 -16.37
N TRP A 58 -8.12 7.67 -15.36
CA TRP A 58 -9.38 7.98 -14.67
C TRP A 58 -9.34 9.38 -14.04
N LEU A 59 -8.25 9.74 -13.36
CA LEU A 59 -8.10 11.05 -12.71
C LEU A 59 -8.21 12.21 -13.71
N LYS A 60 -7.71 12.04 -14.95
CA LYS A 60 -7.84 13.06 -16.01
C LYS A 60 -9.28 13.27 -16.48
N ALA A 61 -10.11 12.24 -16.41
CA ALA A 61 -11.48 12.24 -16.92
C ALA A 61 -12.54 12.32 -15.82
N ALA A 62 -12.13 12.26 -14.54
CA ALA A 62 -13.03 12.26 -13.40
C ALA A 62 -13.77 13.60 -13.27
N PRO A 63 -15.10 13.60 -13.07
CA PRO A 63 -15.86 14.83 -12.83
C PRO A 63 -15.39 15.47 -11.51
N THR A 64 -14.93 16.73 -11.56
CA THR A 64 -14.66 17.52 -10.36
C THR A 64 -15.98 18.03 -9.79
N GLN A 65 -16.57 17.27 -8.88
CA GLN A 65 -17.80 17.65 -8.18
C GLN A 65 -17.51 18.70 -7.10
N GLY A 66 -16.99 19.87 -7.50
CA GLY A 66 -16.72 21.02 -6.63
C GLY A 66 -15.42 20.98 -5.81
N TYR A 67 -14.71 19.86 -5.77
CA TYR A 67 -13.40 19.73 -5.10
C TYR A 67 -12.27 19.79 -6.13
N THR A 68 -11.86 21.00 -6.52
CA THR A 68 -10.77 21.21 -7.49
C THR A 68 -9.38 21.16 -6.88
N ASP A 69 -9.25 21.30 -5.56
CA ASP A 69 -7.95 21.39 -4.89
C ASP A 69 -7.25 20.03 -4.73
N ALA A 70 -7.98 18.92 -4.91
CA ALA A 70 -7.46 17.57 -4.64
C ALA A 70 -6.64 16.96 -5.79
N ILE A 71 -6.79 17.44 -7.03
CA ILE A 71 -6.11 16.86 -8.20
C ILE A 71 -4.64 17.32 -8.29
N ALA A 72 -4.29 18.41 -7.60
CA ALA A 72 -2.93 18.95 -7.54
C ALA A 72 -2.09 18.40 -6.37
N GLN A 73 -2.63 17.51 -5.53
CA GLN A 73 -1.79 16.86 -4.53
C GLN A 73 -0.92 15.82 -5.22
N ALA A 74 0.36 16.20 -5.40
CA ALA A 74 1.47 15.29 -5.59
C ALA A 74 1.23 14.04 -4.74
N PRO A 75 1.47 12.82 -5.28
CA PRO A 75 1.23 11.59 -4.54
C PRO A 75 1.87 11.76 -3.18
N ALA A 76 1.05 11.70 -2.11
CA ALA A 76 1.57 11.70 -0.76
C ALA A 76 2.72 10.71 -0.76
N ALA A 77 3.92 11.13 -0.35
CA ALA A 77 5.07 10.24 -0.33
C ALA A 77 4.74 9.12 0.66
N VAL A 78 4.09 8.05 0.17
CA VAL A 78 3.68 6.91 0.97
C VAL A 78 4.98 6.20 1.30
N SER A 79 5.55 6.61 2.42
CA SER A 79 6.82 6.21 2.99
C SER A 79 8.05 6.99 2.51
N THR A 80 8.42 8.01 3.28
CA THR A 80 9.79 8.55 3.32
C THR A 80 10.83 7.47 3.66
N ASN A 81 10.41 6.39 4.32
CA ASN A 81 11.29 5.30 4.76
C ASN A 81 11.21 4.09 3.82
N THR A 82 12.35 3.63 3.31
CA THR A 82 12.38 2.37 2.55
C THR A 82 12.13 1.18 3.48
N ARG A 83 11.65 0.04 2.95
CA ARG A 83 11.53 -1.21 3.73
C ARG A 83 12.86 -1.63 4.37
N ALA A 84 13.98 -1.37 3.69
CA ALA A 84 15.31 -1.59 4.22
C ALA A 84 15.63 -0.68 5.40
N ALA A 85 15.26 0.61 5.33
CA ALA A 85 15.44 1.56 6.43
C ALA A 85 14.63 1.16 7.66
N VAL A 86 13.37 0.73 7.47
CA VAL A 86 12.52 0.23 8.57
C VAL A 86 13.13 -1.02 9.20
N ALA A 87 13.56 -2.00 8.38
CA ALA A 87 14.18 -3.23 8.90
C ALA A 87 15.48 -2.96 9.68
N ALA A 88 16.29 -2.00 9.24
CA ALA A 88 17.49 -1.59 9.94
C ALA A 88 17.17 -0.92 11.29
N ASP A 89 16.19 -0.01 11.32
CA ASP A 89 15.76 0.67 12.53
C ASP A 89 15.16 -0.31 13.55
N THR A 90 14.35 -1.27 13.09
CA THR A 90 13.81 -2.34 13.94
C THR A 90 14.92 -3.18 14.57
N ARG A 91 16.02 -3.47 13.86
CA ARG A 91 17.16 -4.19 14.44
C ARG A 91 17.84 -3.37 15.54
N LEU A 92 18.02 -2.07 15.36
CA LEU A 92 18.60 -1.19 16.39
C LEU A 92 17.69 -1.13 17.62
N TRP A 93 16.37 -1.06 17.41
CA TRP A 93 15.36 -1.09 18.47
C TRP A 93 15.42 -2.39 19.28
N LEU A 94 15.56 -3.54 18.62
CA LEU A 94 15.75 -4.82 19.30
C LEU A 94 17.09 -4.90 20.05
N GLN A 95 18.19 -4.49 19.42
CA GLN A 95 19.55 -4.56 20.00
C GLN A 95 19.76 -3.64 21.21
N SER A 96 19.07 -2.51 21.27
CA SER A 96 19.11 -1.59 22.42
C SER A 96 18.37 -2.13 23.65
N GLY A 97 17.62 -3.23 23.51
CA GLY A 97 16.73 -3.72 24.57
C GLY A 97 15.49 -2.85 24.79
N LEU A 98 15.32 -1.76 24.02
CA LEU A 98 14.17 -0.87 24.13
C LEU A 98 12.86 -1.61 23.82
N ALA A 99 12.89 -2.54 22.88
CA ALA A 99 11.77 -3.43 22.59
C ALA A 99 11.33 -4.24 23.81
N ALA A 100 12.27 -4.81 24.55
CA ALA A 100 11.97 -5.62 25.73
C ALA A 100 11.40 -4.75 26.87
N LYS A 101 11.86 -3.50 27.01
CA LYS A 101 11.31 -2.56 28.01
C LYS A 101 9.91 -2.09 27.64
N GLN A 102 9.69 -1.72 26.37
CA GLN A 102 8.39 -1.23 25.88
C GLN A 102 7.29 -2.29 25.90
N ASN A 103 7.64 -3.55 25.64
CA ASN A 103 6.68 -4.66 25.63
C ASN A 103 6.58 -5.41 26.98
N GLY A 104 7.31 -4.97 28.00
CA GLY A 104 7.22 -5.53 29.35
C GLY A 104 6.12 -4.89 30.18
N GLU A 105 5.85 -5.45 31.37
CA GLU A 105 4.77 -5.00 32.29
C GLU A 105 4.83 -3.50 32.64
N ALA A 106 6.03 -2.94 32.80
CA ALA A 106 6.21 -1.52 33.09
C ALA A 106 6.03 -0.61 31.85
N GLY A 107 6.04 -1.18 30.65
CA GLY A 107 5.88 -0.47 29.39
C GLY A 107 6.93 0.63 29.16
N ALA A 108 6.52 1.66 28.42
CA ALA A 108 7.34 2.80 28.06
C ALA A 108 7.45 3.87 29.16
N ASP A 109 7.65 3.46 30.41
CA ASP A 109 7.73 4.36 31.57
C ASP A 109 9.08 5.10 31.63
N ALA A 110 9.05 6.41 31.38
CA ALA A 110 10.22 7.28 31.45
C ALA A 110 10.78 7.47 32.86
N ALA A 111 10.03 7.14 33.92
CA ALA A 111 10.54 7.17 35.29
C ALA A 111 11.49 5.99 35.58
N GLN A 112 11.35 4.87 34.85
CA GLN A 112 12.16 3.68 35.03
C GLN A 112 13.59 3.90 34.52
N PRO A 113 14.63 3.69 35.36
CA PRO A 113 16.03 3.81 34.93
C PRO A 113 16.36 2.89 33.76
N GLY A 114 15.86 1.66 33.78
CA GLY A 114 16.12 0.67 32.72
C GLY A 114 15.49 1.03 31.37
N TYR A 115 14.35 1.75 31.36
CA TYR A 115 13.76 2.27 30.12
C TYR A 115 14.58 3.43 29.57
N ARG A 116 14.95 4.39 30.42
CA ARG A 116 15.79 5.55 30.01
C ARG A 116 17.13 5.12 29.44
N GLN A 117 17.77 4.12 30.03
CA GLN A 117 19.03 3.55 29.54
C GLN A 117 18.85 2.94 28.13
N ALA A 118 17.84 2.08 27.95
CA ALA A 118 17.56 1.47 26.64
C ALA A 118 17.18 2.50 25.57
N ALA A 119 16.47 3.57 25.95
CA ALA A 119 16.10 4.66 25.04
C ALA A 119 17.33 5.49 24.61
N ALA A 120 18.27 5.75 25.54
CA ALA A 120 19.53 6.41 25.24
C ALA A 120 20.41 5.55 24.31
N ASP A 121 20.48 4.24 24.56
CA ASP A 121 21.23 3.30 23.72
C ASP A 121 20.65 3.16 22.31
N TYR A 122 19.32 3.14 22.17
CA TYR A 122 18.68 3.18 20.86
C TYR A 122 19.05 4.46 20.11
N SER A 123 18.97 5.61 20.78
CA SER A 123 19.24 6.92 20.20
C SER A 123 20.70 7.07 19.76
N SER A 124 21.66 6.59 20.56
CA SER A 124 23.08 6.63 20.24
C SER A 124 23.42 5.73 19.05
N ARG A 125 22.87 4.51 18.99
CA ARG A 125 23.04 3.59 17.86
C ARG A 125 22.43 4.13 16.58
N LYS A 126 21.27 4.77 16.67
CA LYS A 126 20.61 5.41 15.53
C LYS A 126 21.44 6.57 14.99
N ALA A 127 21.98 7.42 15.86
CA ALA A 127 22.87 8.50 15.48
C ALA A 127 24.17 7.98 14.83
N ALA A 128 24.77 6.92 15.39
CA ALA A 128 25.95 6.29 14.81
C ALA A 128 25.67 5.67 13.42
N ALA A 129 24.54 5.00 13.25
CA ALA A 129 24.13 4.44 11.96
C ALA A 129 23.85 5.53 10.90
N GLN A 130 23.31 6.68 11.32
CA GLN A 130 23.12 7.84 10.44
C GLN A 130 24.45 8.48 10.03
N ALA A 131 25.38 8.65 10.98
CA ALA A 131 26.71 9.18 10.70
C ALA A 131 27.52 8.27 9.76
N GLN A 132 27.35 6.96 9.85
CA GLN A 132 27.95 5.99 8.91
C GLN A 132 27.30 6.01 7.53
N ALA A 133 26.02 6.42 7.44
CA ALA A 133 25.30 6.55 6.19
C ALA A 133 25.57 7.88 5.46
N GLN A 134 26.21 8.86 6.11
CA GLN A 134 26.77 10.03 5.45
C GLN A 134 28.17 9.72 4.91
N PRO A 135 28.35 9.51 3.60
CA PRO A 135 29.68 9.44 3.01
C PRO A 135 30.37 10.78 3.23
N GLY A 136 31.62 10.73 3.71
CA GLY A 136 32.41 11.91 4.04
C GLY A 136 32.30 12.99 2.96
N THR A 137 31.87 14.18 3.37
CA THR A 137 32.04 15.40 2.60
C THR A 137 33.54 15.65 2.50
N THR A 138 34.17 15.07 1.49
CA THR A 138 35.54 15.40 1.10
C THR A 138 35.54 16.85 0.65
N LEU A 139 36.10 17.73 1.49
CA LEU A 139 36.59 19.05 1.11
C LEU A 139 37.45 18.90 -0.16
N ARG A 140 37.05 19.60 -1.21
CA ARG A 140 37.89 19.98 -2.35
C ARG A 140 37.91 21.49 -2.44
#